data_AF-A0A2G6UJ50-F1
#
_entry.id   AF-A0A2G6UJ50-F1
#
_cell.length_a   1.000
_cell.length_b   1.000
_cell.length_c   1.000
_cell.angle_alpha   90.00
_cell.angle_beta   90.00
_cell.angle_gamma   90.00
#
_symmetry.space_group_name_H-M   'P 1'
#
loop_
_entity.id
_entity.type
_entity.pdbx_description
1 polymer ?
#
loop_
_entity_poly.entity_id
_entity_poly.type
_entity_poly.pdbx_seq_one_letter_code
_entity_poly.pdbx_strand_id
1 'polypeptide(L)'
;MDNRDFSEISEPDATPFGYRIAGLIADKLESGHVLGFHHRDYCGMGMMVNENQQFLYGEIYDGLDFNVPRVFETRDVFITWLSAQSNESLARLDDEEFYRENQVITRKRLLEFIG
;
A
#
# COMPACT_ATOMS: atom_id res chain seq x y z
N MET A 1 -8.94 42.44 6.51
CA MET A 1 -8.03 41.42 7.06
C MET A 1 -8.86 40.16 7.14
N ASP A 2 -8.78 39.33 6.10
CA ASP A 2 -9.59 38.13 5.98
C ASP A 2 -8.68 36.94 6.30
N ASN A 3 -8.79 36.46 7.54
CA ASN A 3 -8.07 35.30 8.04
C ASN A 3 -8.72 34.07 7.39
N ARG A 4 -8.19 33.68 6.23
CA ARG A 4 -8.48 32.37 5.66
C ARG A 4 -8.01 31.32 6.67
N ASP A 5 -8.97 30.56 7.19
CA ASP A 5 -8.75 29.30 7.88
C ASP A 5 -7.69 28.52 7.10
N PHE A 6 -6.52 28.38 7.72
CA PHE A 6 -5.55 27.42 7.26
C PHE A 6 -6.20 26.06 7.43
N SER A 7 -6.59 25.50 6.28
CA SER A 7 -6.80 24.07 6.06
C SER A 7 -6.08 23.26 7.13
N GLU A 8 -6.82 22.45 7.87
CA GLU A 8 -6.27 21.35 8.66
C GLU A 8 -5.43 20.48 7.72
N ILE A 9 -4.15 20.82 7.59
CA ILE A 9 -3.14 19.92 7.06
C ILE A 9 -3.01 18.88 8.16
N SER A 10 -3.74 17.77 8.04
CA SER A 10 -3.49 16.64 8.93
C SER A 10 -2.05 16.23 8.70
N GLU A 11 -1.22 16.30 9.74
CA GLU A 11 0.17 15.85 9.63
C GLU A 11 0.20 14.42 9.05
N PRO A 12 1.13 14.12 8.14
CA PRO A 12 1.22 12.80 7.55
C PRO A 12 1.46 11.75 8.64
N ASP A 13 0.64 10.69 8.67
CA ASP A 13 0.77 9.63 9.67
C ASP A 13 2.03 8.79 9.40
N ALA A 14 3.10 9.18 10.09
CA ALA A 14 4.41 8.53 10.07
C ALA A 14 4.48 7.26 10.94
N THR A 15 3.40 6.89 11.64
CA THR A 15 3.42 5.76 12.58
C THR A 15 3.63 4.44 11.83
N PRO A 16 4.68 3.65 12.14
CA PRO A 16 4.91 2.38 11.47
C PRO A 16 3.73 1.41 11.64
N PHE A 17 3.42 0.64 10.60
CA PHE A 17 2.34 -0.36 10.65
C PHE A 17 2.63 -1.46 11.67
N GLY A 18 3.90 -1.83 11.82
CA GLY A 18 4.37 -2.81 12.78
C GLY A 18 4.17 -4.27 12.34
N TYR A 19 4.93 -5.16 12.95
CA TYR A 19 5.01 -6.58 12.58
C TYR A 19 3.66 -7.32 12.66
N ARG A 20 2.81 -6.95 13.61
CA ARG A 20 1.50 -7.60 13.78
C ARG A 20 0.59 -7.37 12.56
N ILE A 21 0.48 -6.13 12.09
CA ILE A 21 -0.33 -5.82 10.91
C ILE A 21 0.31 -6.47 9.68
N ALA A 22 1.62 -6.31 9.50
CA ALA A 22 2.34 -6.87 8.36
C ALA A 22 2.20 -8.40 8.25
N GLY A 23 2.24 -9.13 9.37
CA GLY A 23 2.03 -10.58 9.40
C GLY A 23 0.61 -10.99 8.98
N LEU A 24 -0.42 -10.29 9.47
CA LEU A 24 -1.82 -10.57 9.10
C LEU A 24 -2.09 -10.27 7.62
N ILE A 25 -1.43 -9.24 7.07
CA ILE A 25 -1.46 -8.98 5.63
C ILE A 25 -0.82 -10.14 4.88
N ALA A 26 0.37 -10.58 5.31
CA ALA A 26 1.06 -11.69 4.67
C ALA A 26 0.21 -12.97 4.65
N ASP A 27 -0.44 -13.32 5.78
CA ASP A 27 -1.36 -14.46 5.88
C ASP A 27 -2.49 -14.37 4.84
N LYS A 28 -3.10 -13.19 4.72
CA LYS A 28 -4.22 -13.00 3.80
C LYS A 28 -3.77 -13.07 2.34
N LEU A 29 -2.62 -12.50 2.00
CA LEU A 29 -2.07 -12.58 0.64
C LEU A 29 -1.67 -14.02 0.26
N GLU A 30 -1.05 -14.77 1.17
CA GLU A 30 -0.69 -16.19 0.96
C GLU A 30 -1.93 -17.08 0.77
N SER A 31 -3.08 -16.70 1.36
CA SER A 31 -4.35 -17.39 1.12
C SER A 31 -4.98 -17.10 -0.26
N GLY A 32 -4.27 -16.37 -1.14
CA GLY A 32 -4.69 -16.08 -2.51
C GLY A 32 -5.51 -14.80 -2.68
N HIS A 33 -5.63 -13.98 -1.63
CA HIS A 33 -6.28 -12.68 -1.75
C HIS A 33 -5.33 -11.64 -2.33
N VAL A 34 -5.89 -10.68 -3.06
CA VAL A 34 -5.14 -9.52 -3.59
C VAL A 34 -5.64 -8.26 -2.90
N LEU A 35 -4.70 -7.42 -2.45
CA LEU A 35 -5.01 -6.08 -1.98
C LEU A 35 -4.81 -5.10 -3.14
N GLY A 36 -5.88 -4.48 -3.61
CA GLY A 36 -5.83 -3.52 -4.71
C GLY A 36 -7.20 -2.94 -4.96
N PHE A 37 -7.29 -1.83 -5.69
CA PHE A 37 -8.57 -1.47 -6.29
C PHE A 37 -8.76 -2.26 -7.59
N HIS A 38 -10.01 -2.39 -8.03
CA HIS A 38 -10.34 -3.06 -9.27
C HIS A 38 -11.29 -2.16 -10.07
N HIS A 39 -10.73 -1.45 -11.05
CA HIS A 39 -11.48 -0.61 -11.99
C HIS A 39 -10.80 -0.60 -13.36
N ARG A 40 -11.48 -0.03 -14.37
CA ARG A 40 -10.82 0.29 -15.64
C ARG A 40 -9.77 1.38 -15.38
N ASP A 41 -8.65 1.30 -16.09
CA ASP A 41 -7.49 2.20 -16.03
C ASP A 41 -6.56 1.97 -14.81
N TYR A 42 -5.94 3.03 -14.27
CA TYR A 42 -5.02 2.96 -13.13
C TYR A 42 -5.78 2.52 -11.88
N CYS A 43 -5.38 1.41 -11.25
CA CYS A 43 -6.02 0.82 -10.06
C CYS A 43 -5.28 1.14 -8.74
N GLY A 44 -4.32 2.06 -8.77
CA GLY A 44 -3.56 2.44 -7.58
C GLY A 44 -2.45 1.46 -7.21
N MET A 45 -2.02 1.55 -5.96
CA MET A 45 -1.05 0.62 -5.37
C MET A 45 -1.76 -0.61 -4.82
N GLY A 46 -1.11 -1.76 -4.98
CA GLY A 46 -1.59 -3.03 -4.45
C GLY A 46 -0.50 -4.01 -4.05
N MET A 47 -0.94 -5.16 -3.55
CA MET A 47 -0.10 -6.27 -3.11
C MET A 47 -0.74 -7.62 -3.45
N MET A 48 0.07 -8.59 -3.85
CA MET A 48 -0.34 -9.98 -4.05
C MET A 48 0.81 -10.95 -3.77
N VAL A 49 0.51 -12.25 -3.68
CA VAL A 49 1.50 -13.32 -3.79
C VAL A 49 1.37 -13.95 -5.17
N ASN A 50 2.49 -14.07 -5.90
CA ASN A 50 2.51 -14.68 -7.23
C ASN A 50 2.60 -16.21 -7.17
N GLU A 51 2.58 -16.85 -8.34
CA GLU A 51 2.65 -18.32 -8.45
C GLU A 51 3.94 -18.92 -7.88
N ASN A 52 5.03 -18.12 -7.81
CA ASN A 52 6.31 -18.50 -7.24
C ASN A 52 6.38 -18.28 -5.71
N GLN A 53 5.26 -17.95 -5.05
CA GLN A 53 5.20 -17.63 -3.61
C GLN A 53 6.01 -16.37 -3.21
N GLN A 54 6.22 -15.45 -4.15
CA GLN A 54 6.87 -14.17 -3.89
C GLN A 54 5.81 -13.09 -3.66
N PHE A 55 6.10 -12.15 -2.76
CA PHE A 55 5.22 -11.02 -2.49
C PHE A 55 5.52 -9.88 -3.45
N LEU A 56 4.48 -9.27 -3.99
CA LEU A 56 4.55 -8.14 -4.91
C LEU A 56 3.97 -6.90 -4.25
N TYR A 57 4.59 -5.74 -4.47
CA TYR A 57 4.04 -4.42 -4.18
C TYR A 57 4.28 -3.50 -5.38
N GLY A 58 3.23 -2.91 -5.94
CA GLY A 58 3.37 -2.09 -7.13
C GLY A 58 2.06 -1.47 -7.59
N GLU A 59 2.16 -0.72 -8.68
CA GLU A 59 1.01 -0.16 -9.39
C GLU A 59 0.24 -1.29 -10.09
N ILE A 60 -1.08 -1.24 -9.96
CA ILE A 60 -1.99 -2.15 -10.66
C ILE A 60 -2.63 -1.39 -11.83
N TYR A 61 -2.63 -2.02 -12.99
CA TYR A 61 -3.36 -1.60 -14.18
C TYR A 61 -4.32 -2.71 -14.62
N ASP A 62 -5.41 -2.33 -15.28
CA ASP A 62 -6.37 -3.25 -15.90
C ASP A 62 -6.81 -4.41 -14.97
N GLY A 63 -7.01 -4.09 -13.69
CA GLY A 63 -7.58 -4.98 -12.67
C GLY A 63 -6.58 -5.74 -11.81
N LEU A 64 -5.55 -6.37 -12.38
CA LEU A 64 -4.54 -7.17 -11.64
C LEU A 64 -3.15 -7.19 -12.30
N ASP A 65 -2.92 -6.41 -13.36
CA ASP A 65 -1.60 -6.37 -14.01
C ASP A 65 -0.66 -5.47 -13.22
N PHE A 66 0.35 -6.06 -12.60
CA PHE A 66 1.34 -5.33 -11.82
C PHE A 66 2.44 -4.79 -12.73
N ASN A 67 2.53 -3.47 -12.84
CA ASN A 67 3.58 -2.82 -13.61
C ASN A 67 4.86 -2.68 -12.77
N VAL A 68 5.92 -3.39 -13.16
CA VAL A 68 7.27 -3.39 -12.52
C VAL A 68 7.19 -3.42 -10.98
N PRO A 69 6.56 -4.44 -10.37
CA PRO A 69 6.39 -4.47 -8.93
C PRO A 69 7.73 -4.63 -8.21
N ARG A 70 7.81 -4.08 -7.00
CA ARG A 70 8.81 -4.53 -6.02
C ARG A 70 8.49 -5.97 -5.64
N VAL A 71 9.46 -6.84 -5.80
CA VAL A 71 9.36 -8.27 -5.47
C VAL A 71 10.09 -8.53 -4.15
N PHE A 72 9.45 -9.27 -3.25
CA PHE A 72 10.06 -9.79 -2.03
C PHE A 72 10.06 -11.31 -2.09
N GLU A 73 11.27 -11.88 -2.08
CA GLU A 73 11.51 -13.31 -2.27
C GLU A 73 10.93 -14.19 -1.15
N THR A 74 10.76 -13.62 0.05
CA THR A 74 10.27 -14.37 1.21
C THR A 74 9.29 -13.54 2.02
N ARG A 75 8.42 -14.25 2.74
CA ARG A 75 7.51 -13.70 3.73
C ARG A 75 8.21 -12.81 4.75
N ASP A 76 9.35 -13.24 5.30
CA ASP A 76 10.06 -12.47 6.33
C ASP A 76 10.60 -11.14 5.79
N VAL A 77 11.09 -11.14 4.55
CA VAL A 77 11.55 -9.91 3.87
C VAL A 77 10.38 -8.96 3.63
N PHE A 78 9.25 -9.48 3.16
CA PHE A 78 8.03 -8.69 2.98
C PHE A 78 7.51 -8.11 4.30
N ILE A 79 7.38 -8.93 5.34
CA ILE A 79 6.90 -8.50 6.67
C ILE A 79 7.83 -7.44 7.26
N THR A 80 9.14 -7.66 7.20
CA THR A 80 10.14 -6.71 7.70
C THR A 80 9.97 -5.38 7.00
N TRP A 81 9.87 -5.38 5.67
CA TRP A 81 9.66 -4.16 4.89
C TRP A 81 8.35 -3.46 5.25
N LEU A 82 7.22 -4.17 5.22
CA LEU A 82 5.88 -3.60 5.44
C LEU A 82 5.72 -3.08 6.88
N SER A 83 6.31 -3.78 7.86
CA SER A 83 6.24 -3.38 9.26
C SER A 83 6.87 -2.01 9.53
N ALA A 84 7.87 -1.63 8.71
CA ALA A 84 8.57 -0.36 8.78
C ALA A 84 7.88 0.76 7.98
N GLN A 85 6.85 0.45 7.19
CA GLN A 85 6.12 1.45 6.41
C GLN A 85 5.06 2.17 7.27
N SER A 86 4.65 3.35 6.81
CA SER A 86 3.60 4.18 7.39
C SER A 86 2.69 4.72 6.27
N ASN A 87 1.64 5.49 6.61
CA ASN A 87 0.85 6.14 5.57
C ASN A 87 1.71 7.13 4.80
N GLU A 88 2.57 7.88 5.52
CA GLU A 88 3.51 8.83 4.93
C GLU A 88 4.50 8.15 3.98
N SER A 89 5.16 7.06 4.39
CA SER A 89 6.19 6.44 3.57
C SER A 89 5.65 5.78 2.30
N LEU A 90 4.36 5.44 2.29
CA LEU A 90 3.67 4.90 1.11
C LEU A 90 2.84 5.94 0.36
N ALA A 91 2.84 7.21 0.79
CA ALA A 91 2.09 8.29 0.16
C ALA A 91 2.64 8.75 -1.19
N ARG A 92 3.81 8.24 -1.62
CA ARG A 92 4.45 8.60 -2.90
C ARG A 92 4.67 10.11 -3.06
N LEU A 93 4.98 10.83 -1.98
CA LEU A 93 5.09 12.30 -1.98
C LEU A 93 6.16 12.83 -2.94
N ASP A 94 7.16 12.01 -3.28
CA ASP A 94 8.25 12.35 -4.20
C ASP A 94 7.91 12.10 -5.69
N ASP A 95 6.74 11.52 -6.01
CA ASP A 95 6.34 11.23 -7.40
C ASP A 95 5.65 12.41 -8.08
N GLU A 96 5.14 12.22 -9.31
CA GLU A 96 4.32 13.22 -10.01
C GLU A 96 3.02 13.50 -9.25
N GLU A 97 2.50 14.73 -9.37
CA GLU A 97 1.32 15.21 -8.63
C GLU A 97 0.11 14.27 -8.72
N PHE A 98 -0.08 13.61 -9.87
CA PHE A 98 -1.17 12.65 -10.06
C PHE A 98 -1.07 11.41 -9.15
N TYR A 99 0.14 10.97 -8.79
CA TYR A 99 0.36 9.74 -8.00
C TYR A 99 0.45 9.98 -6.50
N ARG A 100 0.73 11.21 -6.07
CA ARG A 100 0.84 11.58 -4.66
C ARG A 100 -0.47 11.32 -3.95
N GLU A 101 -0.42 10.48 -2.92
CA GLU A 101 -1.55 10.08 -2.08
C GLU A 101 -2.72 9.42 -2.85
N ASN A 102 -2.57 9.23 -4.16
CA ASN A 102 -3.63 8.77 -5.03
C ASN A 102 -3.65 7.24 -5.05
N GLN A 103 -4.70 6.69 -4.44
CA GLN A 103 -4.97 5.24 -4.40
C GLN A 103 -3.80 4.41 -3.84
N VAL A 104 -3.05 5.00 -2.91
CA VAL A 104 -1.94 4.37 -2.19
C VAL A 104 -2.40 3.42 -1.09
N ILE A 105 -1.49 2.60 -0.57
CA ILE A 105 -1.74 1.74 0.58
C ILE A 105 -1.68 2.56 1.86
N THR A 106 -2.72 2.46 2.69
CA THR A 106 -2.82 3.14 3.99
C THR A 106 -3.15 2.13 5.09
N ARG A 107 -2.87 2.48 6.35
CA ARG A 107 -3.25 1.70 7.53
C ARG A 107 -4.73 1.32 7.50
N LYS A 108 -5.61 2.26 7.13
CA LYS A 108 -7.05 2.00 7.00
C LYS A 108 -7.32 0.86 6.01
N ARG A 109 -6.74 0.93 4.80
CA ARG A 109 -6.89 -0.13 3.79
C ARG A 109 -6.31 -1.47 4.26
N LEU A 110 -5.18 -1.45 4.96
CA LEU A 110 -4.58 -2.67 5.53
C LEU A 110 -5.52 -3.32 6.57
N LEU A 111 -6.11 -2.50 7.47
CA LEU A 111 -7.03 -2.99 8.49
C LEU A 111 -8.34 -3.52 7.88
N GLU A 112 -8.94 -2.79 6.94
CA GLU A 112 -10.12 -3.24 6.20
C GLU A 112 -9.83 -4.54 5.43
N PHE A 113 -8.62 -4.67 4.88
CA PHE A 113 -8.24 -5.89 4.18
C PHE A 113 -8.19 -7.09 5.12
N ILE A 114 -7.70 -6.98 6.37
CA ILE A 114 -7.57 -8.14 7.28
C ILE A 114 -8.84 -8.46 8.08
N GLY A 115 -9.83 -7.56 8.08
CA GLY A 115 -11.11 -7.76 8.78
C GLY A 115 -11.15 -7.06 10.12
#